data_AF-G0RPL4-F1
#
_entry.id   AF-G0RPL4-F1
#
_cell.length_a   1.000
_cell.length_b   1.000
_cell.length_c   1.000
_cell.angle_alpha   90.00
_cell.angle_beta   90.00
_cell.angle_gamma   90.00
#
_symmetry.space_group_name_H-M   'P 1'
#
loop_
_entity.id
_entity.type
_entity.pdbx_description
1 polymer ?
#
loop_
_entity_poly.entity_id
_entity_poly.type
_entity_poly.pdbx_seq_one_letter_code
_entity_poly.pdbx_strand_id
1 'polypeptide(L)'
;MSINWVMLNQGGFVKLSNERILWKLDGRISCELSVPPELKARCVPFHRKSDKGALFLTNKRIIYLPAKPTQEPKFESFSAPILKFQDSTTSSSMWWGWIWKSDCIPVSGGGIPPEIPRVEVKLTFSDGGMNEFNETYIGLRERLFQYQEMRREMGASTEVPDEPLPAYEAQGDRQEQPASSQLAVPGPNRSDSSSSRRAPNEPPPNYDEAQAQQLSNRLEDHIRNEVDRGAADD
;
A
#
# COMPACT_ATOMS: atom_id res chain seq x y z
N MET A 1 17.49 11.71 25.33
CA MET A 1 16.90 11.75 23.98
C MET A 1 15.42 11.37 24.04
N SER A 2 14.54 12.34 23.87
CA SER A 2 13.09 12.14 23.77
C SER A 2 12.72 11.67 22.38
N ILE A 3 11.71 10.81 22.26
CA ILE A 3 11.22 10.40 20.95
C ILE A 3 9.76 10.81 20.77
N ASN A 4 9.55 11.66 19.77
CA ASN A 4 8.27 12.17 19.34
C ASN A 4 8.18 11.99 17.83
N TRP A 5 7.31 11.08 17.38
CA TRP A 5 7.15 10.77 15.96
C TRP A 5 5.96 11.46 15.31
N VAL A 6 5.12 12.16 16.10
CA VAL A 6 3.92 12.79 15.57
C VAL A 6 3.66 14.13 16.22
N MET A 7 3.44 15.15 15.39
CA MET A 7 2.96 16.43 15.88
C MET A 7 1.57 16.25 16.49
N LEU A 8 1.41 16.75 17.72
CA LEU A 8 0.13 16.75 18.44
C LEU A 8 -0.54 18.12 18.29
N ASN A 9 -1.86 18.13 18.20
CA ASN A 9 -2.75 19.29 18.28
C ASN A 9 -3.78 19.03 19.39
N GLN A 10 -4.57 20.05 19.77
CA GLN A 10 -5.61 19.98 20.81
C GLN A 10 -6.60 18.82 20.62
N GLY A 11 -6.75 18.28 19.41
CA GLY A 11 -7.62 17.15 19.08
C GLY A 11 -6.93 15.81 18.78
N GLY A 12 -5.62 15.67 19.01
CA GLY A 12 -4.85 14.45 18.72
C GLY A 12 -3.71 14.65 17.74
N PHE A 13 -3.34 13.62 16.99
CA PHE A 13 -2.20 13.69 16.07
C PHE A 13 -2.51 14.39 14.75
N VAL A 14 -1.53 15.08 14.16
CA VAL A 14 -1.64 15.71 12.84
C VAL A 14 -1.62 14.65 11.75
N LYS A 15 -2.69 14.59 10.98
CA LYS A 15 -2.86 13.69 9.84
C LYS A 15 -2.02 14.13 8.64
N LEU A 16 -1.39 13.18 7.95
CA LEU A 16 -0.74 13.38 6.66
C LEU A 16 -1.80 13.63 5.57
N SER A 17 -1.38 14.13 4.41
CA SER A 17 -2.26 14.31 3.25
C SER A 17 -2.93 12.99 2.86
N ASN A 18 -4.27 13.02 2.74
CA ASN A 18 -5.11 11.85 2.47
C ASN A 18 -4.98 10.72 3.51
N GLU A 19 -4.57 11.03 4.75
CA GLU A 19 -4.56 10.06 5.85
C GLU A 19 -5.96 9.93 6.49
N ARG A 20 -6.45 8.70 6.57
CA ARG A 20 -7.74 8.34 7.18
C ARG A 20 -7.50 7.35 8.31
N ILE A 21 -8.18 7.56 9.44
CA ILE A 21 -8.20 6.60 10.54
C ILE A 21 -9.12 5.47 10.13
N LEU A 22 -8.60 4.25 10.04
CA LEU A 22 -9.37 3.05 9.70
C LEU A 22 -9.88 2.38 10.95
N TRP A 23 -9.07 2.41 12.01
CA TRP A 23 -9.40 1.82 13.29
C TRP A 23 -8.72 2.60 14.42
N LYS A 24 -9.41 2.70 15.55
CA LYS A 24 -8.94 3.38 16.76
C LYS A 24 -9.39 2.58 17.97
N LEU A 25 -8.50 2.43 18.94
CA LEU A 25 -8.85 1.88 20.24
C LEU A 25 -8.32 2.79 21.34
N ASP A 26 -9.27 3.30 22.12
CA ASP A 26 -9.03 3.99 23.38
C ASP A 26 -9.25 2.97 24.50
N GLY A 27 -8.18 2.46 25.10
CA GLY A 27 -8.28 1.38 26.09
C GLY A 27 -6.99 1.18 26.88
N ARG A 28 -6.91 0.13 27.68
CA ARG A 28 -5.63 -0.30 28.29
C ARG A 28 -4.78 -1.02 27.26
N ILE A 29 -4.09 -0.22 26.46
CA ILE A 29 -3.10 -0.68 25.49
C ILE A 29 -1.73 -0.22 25.95
N SER A 30 -0.83 -1.17 26.21
CA SER A 30 0.57 -0.87 26.44
C SER A 30 1.35 -0.97 25.13
N CYS A 31 2.41 -0.18 25.02
CA CYS A 31 3.33 -0.22 23.90
C CYS A 31 4.76 -0.28 24.44
N GLU A 32 5.55 -1.20 23.89
CA GLU A 32 6.94 -1.41 24.21
C GLU A 32 7.75 -1.46 22.91
N LEU A 33 8.82 -0.66 22.85
CA LEU A 33 9.80 -0.65 21.77
C LEU A 33 11.12 -1.13 22.35
N SER A 34 11.74 -2.14 21.73
CA SER A 34 13.02 -2.65 22.20
C SER A 34 13.90 -3.19 21.07
N VAL A 35 15.18 -3.40 21.35
CA VAL A 35 16.07 -4.13 20.43
C VAL A 35 15.67 -5.61 20.44
N PRO A 36 15.44 -6.25 19.26
CA PRO A 36 15.18 -7.67 19.18
C PRO A 36 16.27 -8.50 19.87
N PRO A 37 15.93 -9.61 20.56
CA PRO A 37 16.87 -10.40 21.36
C PRO A 37 18.18 -10.74 20.64
N GLU A 38 18.09 -11.15 19.38
CA GLU A 38 19.20 -11.55 18.52
C GLU A 38 20.15 -10.39 18.14
N LEU A 39 19.71 -9.13 18.29
CA LEU A 39 20.49 -7.93 18.00
C LEU A 39 21.08 -7.27 19.26
N LYS A 40 20.61 -7.65 20.46
CA LYS A 40 21.00 -7.00 21.73
C LYS A 40 22.51 -6.98 22.00
N ALA A 41 23.23 -8.02 21.57
CA ALA A 41 24.68 -8.10 21.78
C ALA A 41 25.50 -7.16 20.87
N ARG A 42 24.90 -6.68 19.76
CA ARG A 42 25.59 -5.91 18.71
C ARG A 42 25.14 -4.46 18.62
N CYS A 43 23.98 -4.14 19.20
CA CYS A 43 23.35 -2.83 19.10
C CYS A 43 23.41 -2.07 20.43
N VAL A 44 23.29 -0.75 20.35
CA VAL A 44 23.16 0.10 21.54
C VAL A 44 21.89 -0.26 22.32
N PRO A 45 21.91 -0.21 23.67
CA PRO A 45 20.72 -0.46 24.46
C PRO A 45 19.60 0.53 24.12
N PHE A 46 18.44 0.00 23.75
CA PHE A 46 17.27 0.81 23.44
C PHE A 46 16.01 0.14 23.99
N HIS A 47 15.27 0.91 24.78
CA HIS A 47 13.99 0.51 25.33
C HIS A 47 13.11 1.74 25.56
N ARG A 48 11.85 1.68 25.15
CA ARG A 48 10.81 2.67 25.45
C ARG A 48 9.52 1.93 25.75
N LYS A 49 8.78 2.38 26.76
CA LYS A 49 7.56 1.71 27.20
C LYS A 49 6.52 2.74 27.63
N SER A 50 5.26 2.44 27.39
CA SER A 50 4.11 3.10 28.00
C SER A 50 3.09 2.02 28.36
N ASP A 51 2.53 2.09 29.56
CA ASP A 51 1.60 1.08 30.06
C ASP A 51 0.15 1.31 29.60
N LYS A 52 -0.18 2.54 29.18
CA LYS A 52 -1.54 2.90 28.74
C LYS A 52 -1.51 4.00 27.71
N GLY A 53 -2.30 3.86 26.64
CA GLY A 53 -2.40 4.83 25.57
C GLY A 53 -3.50 4.49 24.58
N ALA A 54 -3.62 5.32 23.55
CA ALA A 54 -4.52 5.11 22.43
C ALA A 54 -3.74 4.60 21.21
N LEU A 55 -4.28 3.58 20.55
CA LEU A 55 -3.72 2.98 19.33
C LEU A 55 -4.59 3.38 18.14
N PHE A 56 -3.92 3.79 17.07
CA PHE A 56 -4.57 4.17 15.82
C PHE A 56 -3.94 3.38 14.68
N LEU A 57 -4.79 2.80 13.85
CA LEU A 57 -4.41 2.27 12.55
C LEU A 57 -5.03 3.19 11.49
N THR A 58 -4.17 3.84 10.73
CA THR A 58 -4.56 4.67 9.59
C THR A 58 -4.32 3.93 8.29
N ASN A 59 -4.75 4.48 7.15
CA ASN A 59 -4.39 3.96 5.83
C ASN A 59 -2.90 4.14 5.45
N LYS A 60 -2.05 4.69 6.34
CA LYS A 60 -0.62 4.94 6.08
C LYS A 60 0.33 4.38 7.14
N ARG A 61 -0.08 4.40 8.41
CA ARG A 61 0.78 4.11 9.57
C ARG A 61 0.01 3.59 10.77
N ILE A 62 0.73 2.88 11.64
CA ILE A 62 0.33 2.61 13.02
C ILE A 62 0.85 3.76 13.87
N ILE A 63 0.00 4.26 14.78
CA ILE A 63 0.33 5.34 15.70
C ILE A 63 -0.08 4.94 17.12
N TYR A 64 0.81 5.13 18.08
CA TYR A 64 0.52 4.96 19.50
C TYR A 64 0.76 6.27 20.24
N LEU A 65 -0.22 6.69 21.03
CA LEU A 65 -0.14 7.87 21.89
C LEU A 65 -0.28 7.46 23.36
N PRO A 66 0.79 7.53 24.17
CA PRO A 66 0.72 7.36 25.61
C PRO A 66 -0.35 8.27 26.23
N ALA A 67 -1.10 7.75 27.21
CA ALA A 67 -2.08 8.54 27.96
C ALA A 67 -1.41 9.63 28.82
N LYS A 68 -0.17 9.37 29.24
CA LYS A 68 0.73 10.33 29.89
C LYS A 68 2.13 10.13 29.33
N PRO A 69 2.86 11.19 28.96
CA PRO A 69 4.27 11.08 28.58
C PRO A 69 5.08 10.40 29.69
N THR A 70 5.97 9.45 29.34
CA THR A 70 6.90 8.89 30.32
C THR A 70 8.08 9.83 30.54
N GLN A 71 8.63 9.84 31.76
CA GLN A 71 9.69 10.79 32.11
C GLN A 71 11.07 10.30 31.69
N GLU A 72 11.50 9.11 32.12
CA GLU A 72 12.81 8.55 31.75
C GLU A 72 12.77 7.01 31.61
N PRO A 73 13.14 6.45 30.43
CA PRO A 73 13.39 7.16 29.18
C PRO A 73 12.10 7.74 28.58
N LYS A 74 12.18 9.00 28.13
CA LYS A 74 11.03 9.74 27.61
C LYS A 74 10.42 9.12 26.36
N PHE A 75 9.11 8.85 26.41
CA PHE A 75 8.29 8.29 25.34
C PHE A 75 6.98 9.10 25.24
N GLU A 76 6.81 9.83 24.13
CA GLU A 76 5.69 10.75 23.93
C GLU A 76 4.71 10.29 22.85
N SER A 77 5.19 9.54 21.88
CA SER A 77 4.38 8.95 20.82
C SER A 77 5.19 7.85 20.14
N PHE A 78 4.55 7.05 19.28
CA PHE A 78 5.20 6.19 18.31
C PHE A 78 4.41 6.27 17.00
N SER A 79 5.10 6.27 15.87
CA SER A 79 4.45 6.23 14.56
C SER A 79 5.39 5.61 13.53
N ALA A 80 4.91 4.61 12.80
CA ALA A 80 5.65 4.00 11.70
C ALA A 80 4.73 3.64 10.53
N PRO A 81 5.19 3.81 9.27
CA PRO A 81 4.44 3.36 8.10
C PRO A 81 4.12 1.87 8.14
N ILE A 82 2.95 1.47 7.64
CA ILE A 82 2.47 0.07 7.69
C ILE A 82 3.48 -0.91 7.05
N LEU A 83 4.11 -0.49 5.97
CA LEU A 83 5.07 -1.30 5.23
C LEU A 83 6.46 -1.37 5.87
N LYS A 84 6.70 -0.62 6.96
CA LYS A 84 7.94 -0.73 7.75
C LYS A 84 7.89 -1.84 8.80
N PHE A 85 6.70 -2.38 9.08
CA PHE A 85 6.52 -3.55 9.94
C PHE A 85 6.86 -4.84 9.19
N GLN A 86 7.29 -5.88 9.90
CA GLN A 86 7.68 -7.19 9.38
C GLN A 86 7.36 -8.27 10.42
N ASP A 87 7.11 -9.50 9.95
CA ASP A 87 6.98 -10.70 10.78
C ASP A 87 6.04 -10.52 12.00
N SER A 88 4.84 -9.98 11.73
CA SER A 88 3.87 -9.74 12.80
C SER A 88 3.32 -11.04 13.36
N THR A 89 3.30 -11.17 14.69
CA THR A 89 2.79 -12.34 15.40
C THR A 89 1.84 -11.94 16.51
N THR A 90 0.90 -12.82 16.81
CA THR A 90 -0.07 -12.66 17.90
C THR A 90 0.04 -13.81 18.87
N SER A 91 0.01 -13.52 20.17
CA SER A 91 -0.01 -14.51 21.23
C SER A 91 -0.94 -14.04 22.36
N SER A 92 -1.53 -14.96 23.11
CA SER A 92 -2.27 -14.63 24.31
C SER A 92 -1.51 -15.08 25.54
N SER A 93 -1.71 -14.36 26.64
CA SER A 93 -1.27 -14.79 27.96
C SER A 93 -2.48 -14.79 28.90
N MET A 94 -2.59 -15.83 29.72
CA MET A 94 -3.68 -16.00 30.68
C MET A 94 -3.79 -14.84 31.69
N TRP A 95 -2.71 -14.07 31.90
CA TRP A 95 -2.65 -12.99 32.89
C TRP A 95 -2.56 -11.57 32.29
N TRP A 96 -2.13 -11.44 31.04
CA TRP A 96 -1.73 -10.14 30.47
C TRP A 96 -2.53 -9.72 29.23
N GLY A 97 -3.50 -10.52 28.81
CA GLY A 97 -4.31 -10.26 27.61
C GLY A 97 -3.61 -10.70 26.32
N TRP A 98 -4.02 -10.12 25.20
CA TRP A 98 -3.43 -10.41 23.90
C TRP A 98 -2.20 -9.56 23.64
N ILE A 99 -1.19 -10.14 23.01
CA ILE A 99 0.06 -9.51 22.64
C ILE A 99 0.20 -9.60 21.13
N TRP A 100 0.38 -8.45 20.49
CA TRP A 100 0.80 -8.34 19.11
C TRP A 100 2.25 -7.88 19.07
N LYS A 101 3.09 -8.53 18.28
CA LYS A 101 4.50 -8.19 18.09
C LYS A 101 4.80 -8.04 16.62
N SER A 102 5.71 -7.14 16.27
CA SER A 102 6.25 -7.04 14.91
C SER A 102 7.58 -6.31 14.94
N ASP A 103 8.50 -6.72 14.07
CA ASP A 103 9.72 -5.98 13.82
C ASP A 103 9.41 -4.74 12.97
N CYS A 104 10.00 -3.60 13.30
CA CYS A 104 9.81 -2.35 12.57
C CYS A 104 11.16 -1.78 12.14
N ILE A 105 11.28 -1.49 10.85
CA ILE A 105 12.46 -0.81 10.30
C ILE A 105 12.39 0.69 10.64
N PRO A 106 13.39 1.25 11.34
CA PRO A 106 13.42 2.67 11.65
C PRO A 106 13.44 3.55 10.41
N VAL A 107 12.88 4.75 10.57
CA VAL A 107 12.93 5.81 9.56
C VAL A 107 13.86 6.92 10.02
N SER A 108 14.57 7.55 9.10
CA SER A 108 15.43 8.70 9.38
C SER A 108 14.65 9.80 10.10
N GLY A 109 15.25 10.39 11.14
CA GLY A 109 14.58 11.39 11.97
C GLY A 109 13.55 10.83 12.97
N GLY A 110 13.37 9.51 13.04
CA GLY A 110 12.48 8.85 14.00
C GLY A 110 13.04 8.69 15.41
N GLY A 111 14.19 9.26 15.74
CA GLY A 111 14.79 9.21 17.09
C GLY A 111 15.14 7.81 17.64
N ILE A 112 15.09 6.77 16.80
CA ILE A 112 15.75 5.49 17.05
C ILE A 112 17.21 5.65 16.60
N PRO A 113 18.20 5.21 17.40
CA PRO A 113 19.60 5.22 17.01
C PRO A 113 19.81 4.52 15.64
N PRO A 114 20.56 5.13 14.70
CA PRO A 114 20.76 4.58 13.36
C PRO A 114 21.51 3.23 13.35
N GLU A 115 22.20 2.90 14.45
CA GLU A 115 22.89 1.62 14.65
C GLU A 115 21.93 0.45 14.84
N ILE A 116 20.65 0.72 15.13
CA ILE A 116 19.63 -0.30 15.33
C ILE A 116 18.91 -0.53 13.99
N PRO A 117 19.14 -1.67 13.30
CA PRO A 117 18.57 -1.89 11.97
C PRO A 117 17.06 -2.19 12.00
N ARG A 118 16.55 -2.70 13.14
CA ARG A 118 15.14 -2.95 13.39
C ARG A 118 14.83 -2.94 14.89
N VAL A 119 13.62 -2.52 15.25
CA VAL A 119 13.10 -2.54 16.62
C VAL A 119 11.91 -3.49 16.74
N GLU A 120 11.82 -4.26 17.81
CA GLU A 120 10.62 -5.01 18.14
C GLU A 120 9.58 -4.04 18.70
N VAL A 121 8.41 -3.98 18.07
CA VAL A 121 7.23 -3.27 18.53
C VAL A 121 6.29 -4.29 19.16
N LYS A 122 6.01 -4.12 20.45
CA LYS A 122 5.09 -4.98 21.20
C LYS A 122 3.92 -4.16 21.71
N LEU A 123 2.72 -4.61 21.39
CA LEU A 123 1.45 -4.03 21.84
C LEU A 123 0.72 -5.06 22.70
N THR A 124 0.31 -4.67 23.90
CA THR A 124 -0.51 -5.53 24.77
C THR A 124 -1.91 -4.96 24.88
N PHE A 125 -2.91 -5.76 24.56
CA PHE A 125 -4.34 -5.44 24.56
C PHE A 125 -4.98 -6.06 25.79
N SER A 126 -5.13 -5.28 26.86
CA SER A 126 -5.70 -5.78 28.12
C SER A 126 -7.23 -5.81 28.15
N ASP A 127 -7.90 -5.08 27.25
CA ASP A 127 -9.36 -4.94 27.22
C ASP A 127 -9.98 -5.50 25.93
N GLY A 128 -9.25 -6.32 25.17
CA GLY A 128 -9.68 -6.82 23.86
C GLY A 128 -9.32 -5.88 22.69
N GLY A 129 -9.92 -6.09 21.51
CA GLY A 129 -9.68 -5.30 20.31
C GLY A 129 -8.47 -5.73 19.47
N MET A 130 -7.73 -6.76 19.90
CA MET A 130 -6.56 -7.25 19.17
C MET A 130 -6.93 -7.91 17.84
N ASN A 131 -7.99 -8.73 17.82
CA ASN A 131 -8.38 -9.48 16.62
C ASN A 131 -8.75 -8.50 15.50
N GLU A 132 -9.60 -7.53 15.81
CA GLU A 132 -10.06 -6.50 14.88
C GLU A 132 -8.91 -5.62 14.38
N PHE A 133 -7.98 -5.27 15.29
CA PHE A 133 -6.75 -4.57 14.91
C PHE A 133 -5.92 -5.40 13.93
N ASN A 134 -5.67 -6.67 14.26
CA ASN A 134 -4.80 -7.55 13.48
C ASN A 134 -5.39 -7.85 12.10
N GLU A 135 -6.69 -8.15 12.00
CA GLU A 135 -7.41 -8.33 10.74
C GLU A 135 -7.33 -7.08 9.86
N THR A 136 -7.62 -5.90 10.44
CA THR A 136 -7.54 -4.63 9.72
C THR A 136 -6.11 -4.33 9.25
N TYR A 137 -5.11 -4.63 10.09
CA TYR A 137 -3.70 -4.45 9.77
C TYR A 137 -3.24 -5.37 8.64
N ILE A 138 -3.54 -6.66 8.71
CA ILE A 138 -3.16 -7.66 7.69
C ILE A 138 -3.76 -7.28 6.34
N GLY A 139 -5.08 -7.08 6.27
CA GLY A 139 -5.74 -6.76 5.00
C GLY A 139 -5.29 -5.41 4.41
N LEU A 140 -4.93 -4.44 5.25
CA LEU A 140 -4.37 -3.17 4.80
C LEU A 140 -2.94 -3.33 4.27
N ARG A 141 -2.09 -4.08 4.99
CA ARG A 141 -0.72 -4.35 4.60
C ARG A 141 -0.68 -5.04 3.24
N GLU A 142 -1.47 -6.11 3.06
CA GLU A 142 -1.57 -6.84 1.80
C GLU A 142 -1.97 -5.93 0.65
N ARG A 143 -3.02 -5.11 0.82
CA ARG A 143 -3.46 -4.16 -0.21
C ARG A 143 -2.36 -3.16 -0.56
N LEU A 144 -1.60 -2.68 0.42
CA LEU A 144 -0.50 -1.75 0.18
C LEU A 144 0.68 -2.40 -0.55
N PHE A 145 0.99 -3.67 -0.25
CA PHE A 145 1.97 -4.43 -1.03
C PHE A 145 1.53 -4.61 -2.48
N GLN A 146 0.30 -5.07 -2.70
CA GLN A 146 -0.24 -5.24 -4.04
C GLN A 146 -0.20 -3.93 -4.85
N TYR A 147 -0.53 -2.80 -4.21
CA TYR A 147 -0.44 -1.50 -4.86
C TYR A 147 1.00 -1.09 -5.20
N GLN A 148 1.97 -1.41 -4.33
CA GLN A 148 3.39 -1.14 -4.61
C GLN A 148 3.93 -2.00 -5.74
N GLU A 149 3.62 -3.30 -5.75
CA GLU A 149 4.05 -4.21 -6.81
C GLU A 149 3.43 -3.81 -8.15
N MET A 150 2.12 -3.56 -8.20
CA MET A 150 1.45 -3.07 -9.41
C MET A 150 2.03 -1.74 -9.90
N ARG A 151 2.37 -0.81 -8.99
CA ARG A 151 3.02 0.45 -9.36
C ARG A 151 4.44 0.24 -9.88
N ARG A 152 5.17 -0.75 -9.36
CA ARG A 152 6.50 -1.12 -9.83
C ARG A 152 6.44 -1.76 -11.22
N GLU A 153 5.48 -2.63 -11.46
CA GLU A 153 5.22 -3.26 -12.76
C GLU A 153 4.79 -2.22 -13.81
N MET A 154 3.83 -1.34 -13.48
CA MET A 154 3.40 -0.26 -14.38
C MET A 154 4.48 0.81 -14.57
N GLY A 155 5.27 1.11 -13.54
CA GLY A 155 6.38 2.06 -13.59
C GLY A 155 7.59 1.55 -14.38
N ALA A 156 7.75 0.23 -14.53
CA ALA A 156 8.69 -0.38 -15.46
C ALA A 156 8.14 -0.43 -16.90
N SER A 157 6.84 -0.25 -17.08
CA SER A 157 6.15 -0.27 -18.39
C SER A 157 5.91 1.14 -18.96
N THR A 158 6.42 2.18 -18.31
CA THR A 158 6.29 3.59 -18.75
C THR A 158 7.65 4.26 -18.91
N GLU A 159 8.59 3.61 -19.61
CA GLU A 159 9.44 4.33 -20.54
C GLU A 159 8.62 4.53 -21.82
N VAL A 160 7.73 5.53 -21.81
CA VAL A 160 7.35 6.18 -23.06
C VAL A 160 8.54 7.07 -23.39
N PRO A 161 9.30 6.83 -24.48
CA PRO A 161 10.37 7.73 -24.85
C PRO A 161 9.80 9.14 -25.02
N ASP A 162 10.41 10.13 -24.35
CA ASP A 162 10.17 11.57 -24.56
C ASP A 162 10.70 12.03 -25.94
N GLU A 163 10.65 11.15 -26.95
CA GLU A 163 11.00 11.52 -28.31
C GLU A 163 9.71 11.97 -29.00
N PRO A 164 9.60 13.25 -29.41
CA PRO A 164 8.45 13.68 -30.18
C PRO A 164 8.38 12.82 -31.44
N LEU A 165 7.24 12.13 -31.62
CA LEU A 165 7.01 11.31 -32.82
C LEU A 165 7.37 12.15 -34.05
N PRO A 166 8.23 11.65 -34.95
CA PRO A 166 8.60 12.39 -36.14
C PRO A 166 7.34 12.79 -36.89
N ALA A 167 7.18 14.09 -37.13
CA ALA A 167 6.05 14.60 -37.90
C ALA A 167 6.11 13.95 -39.28
N TYR A 168 5.04 13.24 -39.66
CA TYR A 168 4.93 12.63 -40.97
C TYR A 168 4.85 13.74 -42.01
N GLU A 169 5.96 14.06 -42.67
CA GLU A 169 5.95 14.94 -43.84
C GLU A 169 5.25 14.21 -44.98
N ALA A 170 4.03 14.66 -45.29
CA ALA A 170 3.34 14.22 -46.49
C ALA A 170 4.11 14.73 -47.71
N GLN A 171 4.88 13.84 -48.32
CA GLN A 171 5.60 14.12 -49.56
C GLN A 171 4.58 14.39 -50.67
N GLY A 172 4.51 15.65 -51.09
CA GLY A 172 3.58 16.12 -52.11
C GLY A 172 4.04 17.46 -52.69
N ASP A 173 5.15 17.44 -53.41
CA ASP A 173 5.55 18.53 -54.30
C ASP A 173 4.48 18.75 -55.39
N ARG A 174 3.88 19.95 -55.44
CA ARG A 174 3.66 20.62 -56.74
C ARG A 174 3.54 22.14 -56.62
N GLN A 175 4.29 22.78 -57.51
CA GLN A 175 4.60 24.19 -57.69
C GLN A 175 3.41 25.16 -57.91
N GLU A 176 3.64 26.38 -57.40
CA GLU A 176 3.45 27.71 -58.03
C GLU A 176 2.07 28.39 -58.21
N GLN A 177 2.02 29.59 -57.59
CA GLN A 177 1.49 30.90 -58.04
C GLN A 177 0.19 31.50 -57.44
N PRO A 178 0.12 32.84 -57.33
CA PRO A 178 -0.70 33.56 -56.34
C PRO A 178 -1.96 34.21 -56.93
N ALA A 179 -3.02 34.36 -56.13
CA ALA A 179 -4.02 35.42 -56.32
C ALA A 179 -4.95 35.57 -55.10
N SER A 180 -5.11 36.82 -54.67
CA SER A 180 -6.11 37.35 -53.76
C SER A 180 -7.54 37.20 -54.27
N SER A 181 -8.51 36.92 -53.38
CA SER A 181 -9.70 37.77 -53.10
C SER A 181 -10.85 36.98 -52.43
N GLN A 182 -11.24 37.50 -51.26
CA GLN A 182 -12.56 37.56 -50.60
C GLN A 182 -13.76 36.78 -51.18
N LEU A 183 -14.55 36.16 -50.28
CA LEU A 183 -16.00 36.42 -50.09
C LEU A 183 -16.54 35.66 -48.86
N ALA A 184 -17.28 36.36 -48.00
CA ALA A 184 -17.91 35.87 -46.77
C ALA A 184 -19.38 35.45 -47.03
N VAL A 185 -19.95 34.52 -46.23
CA VAL A 185 -21.09 34.66 -45.26
C VAL A 185 -22.08 33.47 -45.51
N PRO A 186 -23.01 33.01 -44.64
CA PRO A 186 -23.17 32.93 -43.16
C PRO A 186 -23.40 31.48 -42.62
N GLY A 187 -23.39 31.30 -41.29
CA GLY A 187 -23.90 30.09 -40.62
C GLY A 187 -25.44 30.02 -40.49
N PRO A 188 -26.00 28.84 -40.14
CA PRO A 188 -26.69 28.76 -38.86
C PRO A 188 -26.58 27.39 -38.12
N ASN A 189 -26.60 27.49 -36.79
CA ASN A 189 -27.23 26.59 -35.81
C ASN A 189 -27.33 25.08 -36.10
N ARG A 190 -26.56 24.28 -35.35
CA ARG A 190 -27.05 22.97 -34.87
C ARG A 190 -26.71 22.76 -33.40
N SER A 191 -27.79 22.80 -32.62
CA SER A 191 -27.89 22.45 -31.22
C SER A 191 -27.55 20.98 -30.95
N ASP A 192 -27.14 20.76 -29.70
CA ASP A 192 -26.92 19.52 -28.96
C ASP A 192 -27.54 18.22 -29.49
N SER A 193 -26.68 17.22 -29.70
CA SER A 193 -27.02 15.81 -29.50
C SER A 193 -25.75 15.00 -29.14
N SER A 194 -25.33 15.08 -27.87
CA SER A 194 -24.18 14.33 -27.34
C SER A 194 -24.53 12.88 -26.96
N SER A 195 -25.28 12.16 -27.78
CA SER A 195 -25.71 10.78 -27.51
C SER A 195 -24.82 9.69 -28.15
N SER A 196 -23.71 10.03 -28.83
CA SER A 196 -22.93 9.04 -29.62
C SER A 196 -21.58 8.60 -29.03
N ARG A 197 -21.22 8.96 -27.79
CA ARG A 197 -20.02 8.38 -27.16
C ARG A 197 -20.41 7.26 -26.19
N ARG A 198 -20.97 6.16 -26.73
CA ARG A 198 -21.03 4.88 -26.00
C ARG A 198 -19.90 4.02 -26.54
N ALA A 199 -18.92 3.70 -25.70
CA ALA A 199 -17.98 2.62 -25.99
C ALA A 199 -18.79 1.34 -26.26
N PRO A 200 -18.43 0.50 -27.25
CA PRO A 200 -19.12 -0.76 -27.49
C PRO A 200 -19.07 -1.61 -26.22
N ASN A 201 -20.24 -1.95 -25.68
CA ASN A 201 -20.40 -2.78 -24.48
C ASN A 201 -20.45 -4.29 -24.80
N GLU A 202 -20.21 -4.67 -26.04
CA GLU A 202 -20.22 -6.07 -26.45
C GLU A 202 -18.78 -6.58 -26.63
N PRO A 203 -18.45 -7.75 -26.08
CA PRO A 203 -17.16 -8.38 -26.36
C PRO A 203 -17.03 -8.63 -27.87
N PRO A 204 -15.78 -8.67 -28.38
CA PRO A 204 -15.54 -8.91 -29.79
C PRO A 204 -16.26 -10.20 -30.25
N PRO A 205 -16.82 -10.22 -31.47
CA PRO A 205 -17.53 -11.38 -31.98
C PRO A 205 -16.64 -12.61 -31.86
N ASN A 206 -17.21 -13.70 -31.36
CA ASN A 206 -16.55 -14.98 -31.10
C ASN A 206 -15.65 -15.09 -29.84
N TYR A 207 -15.76 -14.16 -28.89
CA TYR A 207 -15.00 -14.19 -27.63
C TYR A 207 -15.27 -15.45 -26.80
N ASP A 208 -16.54 -15.88 -26.70
CA ASP A 208 -16.93 -17.04 -25.90
C ASP A 208 -16.37 -18.35 -26.48
N GLU A 209 -16.33 -18.48 -27.81
CA GLU A 209 -15.74 -19.65 -28.48
C GLU A 209 -14.22 -19.69 -28.27
N ALA A 210 -13.54 -18.54 -28.36
CA ALA A 210 -12.10 -18.45 -28.09
C ALA A 210 -11.76 -18.84 -26.64
N GLN A 211 -12.58 -18.42 -25.66
CA GLN A 211 -12.40 -18.85 -24.26
C GLN A 211 -12.67 -20.35 -24.07
N ALA A 212 -13.70 -20.90 -24.70
CA ALA A 212 -14.01 -22.31 -24.61
C ALA A 212 -12.88 -23.19 -25.18
N GLN A 213 -12.29 -22.79 -26.32
CA GLN A 213 -11.14 -23.47 -26.91
C GLN A 213 -9.92 -23.44 -25.99
N GLN A 214 -9.63 -22.30 -25.34
CA GLN A 214 -8.53 -22.19 -24.38
C GLN A 214 -8.70 -23.12 -23.17
N LEU A 215 -9.93 -23.23 -22.63
CA LEU A 215 -10.23 -24.13 -21.52
C LEU A 215 -10.15 -25.60 -21.92
N SER A 216 -10.64 -25.94 -23.13
CA SER A 216 -10.57 -27.29 -23.68
C SER A 216 -9.12 -27.75 -23.83
N ASN A 217 -8.27 -26.91 -24.42
CA ASN A 217 -6.85 -27.25 -24.63
C ASN A 217 -6.12 -27.47 -23.30
N ARG A 218 -6.40 -26.65 -22.28
CA ARG A 218 -5.79 -26.78 -20.95
C ARG A 218 -6.21 -28.07 -20.24
N LEU A 219 -7.46 -28.50 -20.43
CA LEU A 219 -7.97 -29.75 -19.87
C LEU A 219 -7.36 -30.97 -20.59
N GLU A 220 -7.27 -30.92 -21.91
CA GLU A 220 -6.65 -31.98 -22.71
C GLU A 220 -5.17 -32.18 -22.37
N ASP A 221 -4.42 -31.09 -22.19
CA ASP A 221 -3.04 -31.11 -21.72
C ASP A 221 -2.93 -31.74 -20.32
N HIS A 222 -3.88 -31.47 -19.42
CA HIS A 222 -3.89 -32.05 -18.09
C HIS A 222 -4.14 -33.57 -18.13
N ILE A 223 -5.13 -34.02 -18.89
CA ILE A 223 -5.46 -35.44 -19.07
C ILE A 223 -4.29 -36.19 -19.70
N ARG A 224 -3.63 -35.61 -20.71
CA ARG A 224 -2.49 -36.23 -21.38
C ARG A 224 -1.30 -36.42 -20.44
N ASN A 225 -1.04 -35.44 -19.57
CA ASN A 225 -0.01 -35.53 -18.55
C ASN A 225 -0.33 -36.56 -17.44
N GLU A 226 -1.62 -36.80 -17.15
CA GLU A 226 -2.03 -37.85 -16.19
C GLU A 226 -1.88 -39.25 -16.78
N VAL A 227 -2.22 -39.44 -18.07
CA VAL A 227 -2.06 -40.73 -18.76
C VAL A 227 -0.59 -41.14 -18.87
N ASP A 228 0.32 -40.20 -19.14
CA ASP A 228 1.76 -40.48 -19.24
C ASP A 228 2.40 -40.88 -17.88
N ARG A 229 1.78 -40.46 -16.76
CA ARG A 229 2.20 -40.88 -15.41
C ARG A 229 1.65 -42.24 -14.97
N GLY A 230 0.62 -42.75 -15.63
CA GLY A 230 0.00 -44.04 -15.30
C GLY A 230 0.62 -45.25 -16.02
N ALA A 231 1.48 -45.03 -17.01
CA ALA A 231 2.05 -46.10 -17.86
C ALA A 231 3.46 -46.56 -17.44
N ALA A 232 4.00 -46.06 -16.32
CA ALA A 232 5.34 -46.39 -15.83
C ALA A 232 5.37 -47.40 -14.67
N ASP A 233 4.22 -47.95 -14.28
CA ASP A 233 4.07 -48.99 -13.24
C ASP A 233 3.25 -50.17 -13.81
N ASP A 234 3.87 -50.95 -14.70
CA ASP A 234 3.62 -52.40 -14.91
C ASP A 234 4.82 -53.06 -15.62
#